data_AF-A0AAW9BFL7-F1
#
_entry.id   AF-A0AAW9BFL7-F1
#
_cell.length_a   1.000
_cell.length_b   1.000
_cell.length_c   1.000
_cell.angle_alpha   90.00
_cell.angle_beta   90.00
_cell.angle_gamma   90.00
#
_symmetry.space_group_name_H-M   'P 1'
#
loop_
_entity.id
_entity.type
_entity.pdbx_description
1 polymer ?
#
loop_
_entity_poly.entity_id
_entity_poly.type
_entity_poly.pdbx_seq_one_letter_code
_entity_poly.pdbx_strand_id
1 'polypeptide(L)'
;MGCEARTIKIQFKQTLGETNFDIDLSLPRNEISALFGRSGAGKTTLINVISGLVTPKQGRIAIGDHVLFDSEQGINLPTHKRKIGYVFQDSRL
;
A
#
# COMPACT_ATOMS: atom_id res chain seq x y z
N MET A 1 9.60 -28.11 5.97
CA MET A 1 8.25 -27.66 5.58
C MET A 1 8.14 -26.21 6.01
N GLY A 2 8.70 -25.31 5.20
CA GLY A 2 8.97 -23.92 5.59
C GLY A 2 7.74 -23.07 5.44
N CYS A 3 7.40 -22.32 6.49
CA CYS A 3 6.39 -21.29 6.46
C CYS A 3 6.86 -20.22 5.44
N GLU A 4 6.39 -20.25 4.21
CA GLU A 4 6.49 -19.08 3.32
C GLU A 4 5.72 -17.97 4.02
N ALA A 5 6.44 -17.09 4.72
CA ALA A 5 5.87 -15.92 5.35
C ALA A 5 5.14 -15.14 4.24
N ARG A 6 3.81 -15.19 4.27
CA ARG A 6 2.91 -14.59 3.28
C ARG A 6 3.01 -13.07 3.34
N THR A 7 4.11 -12.49 2.86
CA THR A 7 4.48 -11.08 3.00
C THR A 7 3.50 -10.11 2.35
N ILE A 8 3.48 -8.88 2.83
CA ILE A 8 2.87 -7.74 2.13
C ILE A 8 3.99 -7.10 1.30
N LYS A 9 3.82 -7.07 -0.02
CA LYS A 9 4.77 -6.49 -0.97
C LYS A 9 4.15 -5.24 -1.59
N ILE A 10 4.81 -4.10 -1.43
CA ILE A 10 4.34 -2.82 -1.93
C ILE A 10 5.49 -2.19 -2.69
N GLN A 11 5.34 -2.11 -4.00
CA GLN A 11 6.31 -1.50 -4.89
C GLN A 11 5.59 -0.52 -5.80
N PHE A 12 5.85 0.77 -5.69
CA PHE A 12 5.23 1.72 -6.61
C PHE A 12 6.01 3.02 -6.71
N LYS A 13 5.75 3.72 -7.82
CA LYS A 13 6.20 5.10 -8.03
C LYS A 13 5.00 6.02 -8.14
N GLN A 14 5.07 7.15 -7.45
CA GLN A 14 4.02 8.15 -7.43
C GLN A 14 4.60 9.55 -7.40
N THR A 15 3.99 10.48 -8.14
CA THR A 15 4.31 11.90 -8.06
C THR A 15 3.14 12.64 -7.41
N LEU A 16 3.40 13.47 -6.40
CA LEU A 16 2.44 14.39 -5.80
C LEU A 16 3.03 15.80 -5.82
N GLY A 17 2.46 16.68 -6.65
CA GLY A 17 3.06 17.99 -6.91
C GLY A 17 4.47 17.82 -7.47
N GLU A 18 5.46 18.40 -6.78
CA GLU A 18 6.87 18.33 -7.16
C GLU A 18 7.63 17.16 -6.49
N THR A 19 6.95 16.39 -5.63
CA THR A 19 7.59 15.29 -4.88
C THR A 19 7.40 13.96 -5.58
N ASN A 20 8.48 13.21 -5.76
CA ASN A 20 8.48 11.84 -6.25
C ASN A 20 8.64 10.86 -5.08
N PHE A 21 7.77 9.86 -5.05
CA PHE A 21 7.77 8.77 -4.10
C PHE A 21 8.17 7.50 -4.83
N ASP A 22 9.24 6.85 -4.38
CA ASP A 22 9.66 5.53 -4.80
C ASP A 22 9.60 4.63 -3.57
N ILE A 23 8.64 3.71 -3.56
CA ILE A 23 8.39 2.81 -2.43
C ILE A 23 8.73 1.41 -2.88
N ASP A 24 9.62 0.75 -2.13
CA ASP A 24 9.86 -0.68 -2.16
C ASP A 24 9.84 -1.21 -0.72
N LEU A 25 8.77 -1.91 -0.36
CA LEU A 25 8.53 -2.36 1.00
C LEU A 25 8.07 -3.82 1.03
N SER A 26 8.65 -4.55 1.98
CA SER A 26 8.26 -5.91 2.33
C SER A 26 7.95 -5.97 3.82
N LEU A 27 6.69 -6.24 4.17
CA LEU A 27 6.27 -6.36 5.57
C LEU A 27 5.90 -7.82 5.88
N PRO A 28 6.15 -8.29 7.12
CA PRO A 28 5.60 -9.54 7.60
C PRO A 28 4.06 -9.44 7.65
N ARG A 29 3.40 -10.56 7.42
CA ARG A 29 1.94 -10.68 7.58
C ARG A 29 1.61 -11.26 8.94
N ASN A 30 0.48 -10.83 9.49
CA ASN A 30 0.01 -11.17 10.84
C ASN A 30 0.85 -10.57 11.97
N GLU A 31 1.66 -9.56 11.66
CA GLU A 31 2.40 -8.76 12.63
C GLU A 31 2.01 -7.29 12.52
N ILE A 32 2.26 -6.52 13.58
CA ILE A 32 2.04 -5.08 13.59
C ILE A 32 3.30 -4.39 13.07
N SER A 33 3.17 -3.73 11.92
CA SER A 33 4.23 -2.87 11.37
C SER A 33 3.88 -1.40 11.63
N ALA A 34 4.87 -0.60 12.02
CA ALA A 34 4.71 0.83 12.26
C ALA A 34 5.53 1.65 11.26
N LEU A 35 4.91 2.69 10.70
CA LEU A 35 5.54 3.60 9.75
C LEU A 35 5.76 4.97 10.39
N PHE A 36 7.02 5.37 10.53
CA PHE A 36 7.42 6.65 11.12
C PHE A 36 8.10 7.56 10.09
N GLY A 37 8.00 8.87 10.31
CA GLY A 37 8.63 9.87 9.47
C GLY A 37 8.07 11.27 9.70
N ARG A 38 8.78 12.30 9.23
CA ARG A 38 8.38 13.72 9.36
C ARG A 38 7.02 13.99 8.70
N SER A 39 6.39 15.10 9.06
CA SER A 39 5.21 15.58 8.33
C SER A 39 5.55 15.76 6.84
N GLY A 40 4.62 15.42 5.95
CA GLY A 40 4.84 15.47 4.50
C GLY A 40 5.66 14.31 3.90
N ALA A 41 6.20 13.39 4.71
CA ALA A 41 7.00 12.26 4.22
C ALA A 41 6.23 11.19 3.40
N GLY A 42 4.95 11.41 3.08
CA GLY A 42 4.16 10.47 2.27
C GLY A 42 3.51 9.31 3.02
N LYS A 43 3.48 9.32 4.35
CA LYS A 43 2.87 8.25 5.16
C LYS A 43 1.40 8.02 4.81
N THR A 44 0.59 9.09 4.82
CA THR A 44 -0.83 9.03 4.46
C THR A 44 -1.00 8.61 3.00
N THR A 45 -0.13 9.08 2.10
CA THR A 45 -0.12 8.65 0.70
C THR A 45 0.09 7.16 0.56
N LEU A 46 1.08 6.59 1.25
CA LEU A 46 1.36 5.16 1.25
C LEU A 46 0.13 4.36 1.71
N ILE A 47 -0.48 4.74 2.83
CA ILE A 47 -1.68 4.06 3.35
C ILE A 47 -2.84 4.19 2.35
N ASN A 48 -3.05 5.36 1.75
CA ASN A 48 -4.09 5.58 0.74
C ASN A 48 -3.87 4.77 -0.54
N VAL A 49 -2.63 4.58 -0.96
CA VAL A 49 -2.27 3.76 -2.12
C VAL A 49 -2.56 2.29 -1.84
N ILE A 50 -2.19 1.80 -0.65
CA ILE A 50 -2.47 0.42 -0.21
C ILE A 50 -3.98 0.18 -0.13
N SER A 51 -4.74 1.11 0.46
CA SER A 51 -6.22 1.01 0.59
C SER A 51 -6.98 1.22 -0.72
N GLY A 52 -6.33 1.77 -1.75
CA GLY A 52 -6.95 2.04 -3.06
C GLY A 52 -7.70 3.35 -3.14
N LEU A 53 -7.56 4.23 -2.14
CA LEU A 53 -8.05 5.61 -2.18
C LEU A 53 -7.23 6.47 -3.15
N VAL A 54 -5.98 6.09 -3.39
CA VAL A 54 -5.11 6.66 -4.44
C VAL A 54 -4.62 5.51 -5.32
N THR A 55 -4.70 5.69 -6.64
CA THR A 55 -4.12 4.72 -7.60
C THR A 55 -2.74 5.22 -8.01
N PRO A 56 -1.67 4.43 -7.80
CA PRO A 56 -0.34 4.81 -8.25
C PRO A 56 -0.22 4.68 -9.78
N LYS A 57 0.72 5.38 -10.39
CA LYS A 57 0.93 5.32 -11.84
C LYS A 57 1.57 4.01 -12.30
N GLN A 58 2.49 3.47 -11.51
CA GLN A 58 3.28 2.29 -11.85
C GLN A 58 3.60 1.48 -10.60
N GLY A 59 3.76 0.17 -10.77
CA GLY A 59 4.21 -0.76 -9.74
C GLY A 59 3.22 -1.88 -9.45
N ARG A 60 3.40 -2.53 -8.29
CA ARG A 60 2.65 -3.70 -7.83
C ARG A 60 2.43 -3.67 -6.33
N ILE A 61 1.20 -3.99 -5.91
CA ILE A 61 0.80 -4.13 -4.50
C ILE A 61 0.17 -5.51 -4.34
N ALA A 62 0.72 -6.33 -3.45
CA ALA A 62 0.24 -7.67 -3.18
C ALA A 62 0.28 -8.03 -1.69
N ILE A 63 -0.69 -8.83 -1.25
CA ILE A 63 -0.76 -9.41 0.10
C ILE A 63 -0.74 -10.93 -0.05
N GLY A 64 0.43 -11.55 0.14
CA GLY A 64 0.66 -12.92 -0.31
C GLY A 64 0.35 -13.06 -1.80
N ASP A 65 -0.51 -14.02 -2.15
CA ASP A 65 -0.91 -14.29 -3.53
C ASP A 65 -1.99 -13.34 -4.07
N HIS A 66 -2.55 -12.47 -3.21
CA HIS A 66 -3.61 -11.55 -3.61
C HIS A 66 -3.02 -10.25 -4.15
N VAL A 67 -3.02 -10.09 -5.46
CA VAL A 67 -2.62 -8.86 -6.14
C VAL A 67 -3.75 -7.83 -6.06
N LEU A 68 -3.47 -6.69 -5.44
CA LEU A 68 -4.41 -5.58 -5.28
C LEU A 68 -4.28 -4.55 -6.39
N PHE A 69 -3.05 -4.34 -6.86
CA PHE A 69 -2.70 -3.45 -7.96
C PHE A 69 -1.49 -4.01 -8.69
N ASP A 70 -1.48 -3.94 -10.02
CA ASP A 70 -0.34 -4.27 -10.87
C ASP A 70 -0.51 -3.51 -12.19
N SER A 71 0.37 -2.54 -12.44
CA SER A 71 0.28 -1.70 -13.64
C SER A 71 0.60 -2.46 -14.93
N GLU A 72 1.43 -3.50 -14.88
CA GLU A 72 1.82 -4.27 -16.06
C GLU A 72 0.71 -5.24 -16.46
N GLN A 73 0.03 -5.82 -15.48
CA GLN A 73 -1.11 -6.73 -15.70
C GLN A 73 -2.46 -6.01 -15.82
N GLY A 74 -2.50 -4.68 -15.67
CA GLY A 74 -3.74 -3.89 -15.71
C GLY A 74 -4.68 -4.18 -14.54
N ILE A 75 -4.16 -4.65 -13.41
CA ILE A 75 -4.94 -4.98 -12.21
C ILE A 75 -5.07 -3.74 -11.35
N ASN A 76 -6.30 -3.35 -11.02
CA ASN A 76 -6.57 -2.37 -9.96
C ASN A 76 -7.88 -2.73 -9.25
N LEU A 77 -7.77 -3.40 -8.11
CA LEU A 77 -8.94 -3.75 -7.33
C LEU A 77 -9.53 -2.50 -6.67
N PRO A 78 -10.86 -2.28 -6.76
CA PRO A 78 -11.50 -1.20 -6.03
C PRO A 78 -11.41 -1.45 -4.53
N THR A 79 -11.39 -0.38 -3.72
CA THR A 79 -11.18 -0.42 -2.25
C THR A 79 -12.03 -1.49 -1.54
N HIS A 80 -13.32 -1.61 -1.88
CA HIS A 80 -14.23 -2.59 -1.24
C HIS A 80 -13.89 -4.06 -1.55
N LYS A 81 -13.09 -4.35 -2.58
CA LYS A 81 -12.62 -5.71 -2.91
C LYS A 81 -11.24 -6.03 -2.32
N ARG A 82 -10.52 -5.04 -1.79
CA ARG A 82 -9.15 -5.23 -1.28
C ARG A 82 -9.07 -5.94 0.07
N LYS A 83 -10.20 -6.08 0.79
CA LYS A 83 -10.28 -6.68 2.14
C LYS A 83 -9.34 -5.98 3.15
N ILE A 84 -9.25 -4.65 3.07
CA ILE A 84 -8.44 -3.81 3.97
C ILE A 84 -9.39 -2.96 4.82
N GLY A 85 -9.21 -3.01 6.14
CA GLY A 85 -9.82 -2.07 7.07
C GLY A 85 -8.98 -0.80 7.15
N TYR A 86 -9.62 0.37 7.04
CA TYR A 86 -8.97 1.67 7.18
C TYR A 86 -9.57 2.39 8.39
N VAL A 87 -8.72 2.80 9.32
CA VAL A 87 -9.12 3.62 10.48
C VAL A 87 -8.51 5.00 10.28
N PHE A 88 -9.37 6.03 10.24
CA PHE A 88 -8.95 7.41 10.03
C PHE A 88 -8.31 7.98 11.30
N GLN A 89 -7.31 8.84 11.12
CA GLN A 89 -6.70 9.57 12.24
C GLN A 89 -7.67 10.59 12.85
N ASP A 90 -8.59 11.13 12.04
CA ASP A 90 -9.66 12.01 12.50
C ASP A 90 -10.91 11.19 12.86
N SER A 91 -11.36 11.33 14.11
CA SER A 91 -12.71 11.01 14.54
C SER A 91 -13.67 12.08 14.02
N ARG A 92 -13.99 12.05 12.72
CA ARG A 92 -15.18 12.74 12.23
C ARG A 92 -16.39 11.87 12.57
N LEU A 93 -17.04 12.23 13.68
CA LEU A 93 -18.39 11.82 14.04
C LEU A 93 -19.39 12.30 12.97
#